data_AF-A0A378FSW0-F1
#
_entry.id   AF-A0A378FSW0-F1
#
_cell.length_a   1.000
_cell.length_b   1.000
_cell.length_c   1.000
_cell.angle_alpha   90.00
_cell.angle_beta   90.00
_cell.angle_gamma   90.00
#
_symmetry.space_group_name_H-M   'P 1'
#
loop_
_entity.id
_entity.type
_entity.pdbx_description
1 polymer ?
#
loop_
_entity_poly.entity_id
_entity_poly.type
_entity_poly.pdbx_seq_one_letter_code
_entity_poly.pdbx_strand_id
1 'polypeptide(L)' 'MAILGLQGVRGGTGVTSITAALAWALQLLGESVLAIDASPDNMLRFFFNTDIHHQDGWARALLDGRDWRDAGLRYT' A
#
# COMPACT_ATOMS: atom_id res chain seq x y z
N MET A 1 -8.25 9.13 14.62
CA MET A 1 -7.72 8.25 13.57
C MET A 1 -8.68 8.29 12.40
N ALA A 2 -8.25 8.85 11.26
CA ALA A 2 -9.07 8.92 10.05
C ALA A 2 -8.79 7.70 9.17
N ILE A 3 -9.84 7.15 8.54
CA ILE A 3 -9.72 6.07 7.56
C ILE A 3 -10.23 6.63 6.24
N LEU A 4 -9.42 6.54 5.19
CA LEU A 4 -9.74 7.03 3.86
C LEU A 4 -9.81 5.84 2.89
N GLY A 5 -10.99 5.59 2.33
CA GLY A 5 -11.16 4.64 1.24
C GLY A 5 -11.01 5.33 -0.11
N LEU A 6 -10.03 4.92 -0.90
CA LEU A 6 -9.80 5.44 -2.25
C LEU A 6 -10.21 4.38 -3.27
N GLN A 7 -11.24 4.67 -4.06
CA GLN A 7 -11.82 3.77 -5.06
C GLN A 7 -11.94 4.50 -6.40
N GLY A 8 -11.53 3.83 -7.47
CA GLY A 8 -11.71 4.31 -8.83
C GLY A 8 -12.97 3.74 -9.47
N VAL A 9 -13.55 4.46 -10.42
CA VAL A 9 -14.69 3.95 -11.21
C VAL A 9 -14.32 2.79 -12.13
N ARG A 10 -13.02 2.65 -12.46
CA ARG A 10 -12.45 1.56 -13.26
C ARG A 10 -10.94 1.46 -13.03
N GLY A 11 -10.31 0.44 -13.61
CA GLY A 11 -8.85 0.33 -13.67
C GLY A 11 -8.21 1.50 -14.42
N GLY A 12 -7.04 1.94 -13.94
CA GLY A 12 -6.25 2.99 -14.58
C GLY A 12 -6.70 4.43 -14.31
N THR A 13 -7.56 4.69 -13.31
CA THR A 13 -7.94 6.05 -12.90
C THR A 13 -6.93 6.72 -11.96
N GLY A 14 -5.77 6.09 -11.71
CA GLY A 14 -4.69 6.65 -10.89
C GLY A 14 -4.89 6.51 -9.38
N VAL A 15 -5.81 5.65 -8.90
CA VAL A 15 -6.11 5.47 -7.47
C VAL A 15 -4.86 5.07 -6.69
N THR A 16 -4.13 4.05 -7.13
CA THR A 16 -2.90 3.60 -6.49
C THR A 16 -1.85 4.72 -6.40
N SER A 17 -1.69 5.50 -7.48
CA SER A 17 -0.76 6.63 -7.51
C SER A 17 -1.17 7.73 -6.52
N ILE A 18 -2.47 8.05 -6.44
CA ILE A 18 -2.99 9.03 -5.48
C ILE A 18 -2.84 8.52 -4.05
N THR A 19 -3.09 7.23 -3.79
CA THR A 19 -2.88 6.61 -2.47
C THR A 19 -1.42 6.77 -2.03
N ALA A 20 -0.46 6.44 -2.90
CA ALA A 20 0.96 6.59 -2.60
C ALA A 20 1.36 8.05 -2.37
N ALA A 21 0.92 8.96 -3.25
CA ALA A 21 1.23 10.38 -3.15
C ALA A 21 0.62 11.04 -1.90
N LEU A 22 -0.62 10.68 -1.55
CA LEU A 22 -1.29 11.16 -0.35
C LEU A 22 -0.60 10.65 0.91
N ALA A 23 -0.24 9.35 0.95
CA ALA A 23 0.47 8.79 2.09
C ALA A 23 1.84 9.47 2.31
N TRP A 24 2.57 9.72 1.21
CA TRP A 24 3.82 10.48 1.24
C TRP A 24 3.62 11.93 1.72
N ALA A 25 2.63 12.64 1.20
CA ALA A 25 2.35 14.01 1.61
C ALA A 25 1.98 14.12 3.10
N LEU A 26 1.17 13.19 3.61
CA LEU A 26 0.83 13.11 5.03
C LEU A 26 2.06 12.81 5.89
N GLN A 27 2.93 11.91 5.44
CA GLN A 27 4.20 11.64 6.13
C GLN A 27 5.10 12.89 6.18
N LEU A 28 5.20 13.66 5.09
CA LEU A 28 5.95 14.93 5.06
C LEU A 28 5.39 15.99 6.01
N LEU A 29 4.09 15.92 6.33
CA LEU A 29 3.43 16.77 7.31
C LEU A 29 3.61 16.28 8.76
N GLY A 30 4.35 15.19 8.99
CA GLY A 30 4.65 14.65 10.31
C GLY A 30 3.60 13.66 10.83
N GLU A 31 2.65 13.25 9.99
CA GLU A 31 1.63 12.27 10.39
C GLU A 31 2.16 10.83 10.32
N SER A 32 1.70 9.99 11.25
CA SER A 32 1.89 8.55 11.16
C SER A 32 0.84 7.96 10.22
N VAL A 33 1.29 7.36 9.11
CA VAL A 33 0.41 6.91 8.03
C VAL A 33 0.68 5.46 7.70
N LEU A 34 -0.39 4.67 7.54
CA LEU A 34 -0.36 3.34 6.99
C LEU A 34 -1.11 3.33 5.65
N ALA A 35 -0.40 3.02 4.57
CA ALA A 35 -1.01 2.81 3.25
C ALA A 35 -1.26 1.32 3.04
N ILE A 36 -2.49 0.94 2.70
CA ILE A 36 -2.91 -0.45 2.53
C ILE A 36 -3.35 -0.65 1.08
N ASP A 37 -2.77 -1.63 0.40
CA ASP A 37 -3.30 -2.10 -0.88
C ASP A 37 -4.41 -3.11 -0.64
N ALA A 38 -5.61 -2.81 -1.13
CA ALA A 38 -6.77 -3.68 -1.09
C ALA A 38 -7.09 -4.31 -2.46
N SER A 39 -6.19 -4.16 -3.45
CA SER A 39 -6.29 -4.81 -4.75
C SER A 39 -5.40 -6.06 -4.83
N PRO A 40 -5.89 -7.17 -5.42
CA PRO A 40 -5.06 -8.33 -5.71
C PRO A 40 -3.93 -8.05 -6.71
N ASP A 41 -4.01 -6.97 -7.49
CA ASP A 41 -2.94 -6.56 -8.41
C ASP A 41 -1.67 -6.14 -7.65
N ASN A 42 -1.82 -5.77 -6.37
CA ASN A 42 -0.75 -5.45 -5.41
C ASN A 42 0.19 -4.33 -5.92
N MET A 43 -0.30 -3.41 -6.77
CA MET A 43 0.55 -2.44 -7.47
C MET A 43 1.11 -1.35 -6.57
N LEU A 44 0.53 -1.10 -5.39
CA LEU A 44 1.03 -0.09 -4.45
C LEU A 44 2.47 -0.35 -4.03
N ARG A 45 2.88 -1.63 -3.96
CA ARG A 45 4.25 -2.04 -3.62
C ARG A 45 5.32 -1.38 -4.49
N PHE A 46 5.02 -1.10 -5.76
CA PHE A 46 5.98 -0.50 -6.68
C PHE A 46 6.36 0.93 -6.30
N PHE A 47 5.48 1.63 -5.60
CA PHE A 47 5.79 2.92 -4.99
C PHE A 47 6.68 2.81 -3.75
N PHE A 48 7.22 1.62 -3.45
CA PHE A 48 8.24 1.35 -2.44
C PHE A 48 9.49 0.65 -3.03
N ASN A 49 9.70 0.77 -4.36
CA ASN A 49 10.85 0.21 -5.08
C ASN A 49 11.05 -1.31 -4.92
N THR A 50 9.97 -2.06 -4.69
CA THR A 50 10.05 -3.53 -4.66
C THR A 50 10.31 -4.11 -6.05
N ASP A 51 10.96 -5.28 -6.10
CA ASP A 51 11.15 -6.05 -7.33
C ASP A 51 9.82 -6.46 -7.99
N ILE A 52 9.83 -6.62 -9.33
CA ILE A 52 8.64 -7.00 -10.11
C ILE A 52 8.09 -8.37 -9.75
N HIS A 53 8.96 -9.31 -9.35
CA HIS A 53 8.61 -10.66 -8.92
C HIS A 53 8.20 -10.73 -7.44
N HIS A 54 8.29 -9.63 -6.69
CA HIS A 54 7.77 -9.59 -5.33
C HIS A 54 6.24 -9.74 -5.37
N GLN A 55 5.72 -10.80 -4.74
CA GLN A 55 4.27 -11.09 -4.67
C GLN A 55 3.75 -11.20 -3.23
N ASP A 56 4.59 -10.94 -2.23
CA ASP A 56 4.16 -10.95 -0.84
C ASP A 56 3.32 -9.71 -0.51
N GLY A 57 2.67 -9.73 0.64
CA GLY A 57 1.83 -8.65 1.14
C GLY A 57 1.04 -9.07 2.37
N TRP A 58 0.46 -8.09 3.07
CA TRP A 58 -0.27 -8.31 4.31
C TRP A 58 -1.36 -9.39 4.17
N ALA A 59 -2.11 -9.38 3.07
CA ALA A 59 -3.18 -10.34 2.82
C ALA A 59 -2.63 -11.75 2.57
N ARG A 60 -1.54 -11.88 1.81
CA ARG A 60 -0.86 -13.16 1.57
C ARG A 60 -0.31 -13.74 2.88
N ALA A 61 0.38 -12.92 3.67
CA ALA A 61 0.90 -13.32 4.97
C ALA A 61 -0.20 -13.87 5.90
N LEU A 62 -1.37 -13.21 5.97
CA LEU A 62 -2.51 -13.71 6.75
C LEU A 62 -3.02 -15.07 6.25
N LEU A 63 -3.14 -15.24 4.93
CA LEU A 63 -3.58 -16.52 4.34
C LEU A 63 -2.59 -17.65 4.61
N ASP A 64 -1.30 -17.34 4.68
CA ASP A 64 -0.23 -18.30 4.96
C ASP A 64 0.00 -18.53 6.48
N GLY A 65 -0.78 -17.88 7.36
CA GLY A 65 -0.62 -17.99 8.82
C GLY A 65 0.60 -17.26 9.41
N ARG A 66 1.20 -16.33 8.66
CA ARG A 66 2.31 -15.46 9.11
C ARG A 66 1.77 -14.16 9.75
N ASP A 67 2.61 -13.44 10.49
CA ASP A 67 2.25 -12.09 10.94
C ASP A 67 2.23 -11.15 9.72
N TRP A 68 1.11 -10.44 9.52
CA TRP A 68 0.93 -9.50 8.43
C TRP A 68 1.92 -8.32 8.48
N ARG A 69 2.41 -7.99 9.67
CA ARG A 69 3.36 -6.87 9.88
C ARG A 69 4.71 -7.13 9.24
N ASP A 70 5.10 -8.40 9.08
CA ASP A 70 6.36 -8.78 8.45
C ASP A 70 6.38 -8.46 6.95
N ALA A 71 5.20 -8.28 6.34
CA ALA A 71 5.06 -7.84 4.95
C ALA A 71 5.07 -6.31 4.79
N GLY A 72 5.31 -5.56 5.87
CA GLY A 72 5.34 -4.10 5.86
C GLY A 72 6.52 -3.53 5.07
N LEU A 73 6.23 -2.57 4.18
CA LEU A 73 7.24 -1.82 3.43
C LEU A 73 7.38 -0.41 4.02
N ARG A 74 8.61 0.11 4.05
CA ARG A 74 8.92 1.47 4.52
C ARG A 74 10.07 2.07 3.72
N TYR A 75 10.00 3.38 3.49
CA TYR A 75 11.17 4.15 3.11
C TYR A 75 12.04 4.37 4.34
N THR A 76 13.33 4.04 4.24
CA THR A 76 14.35 4.31 5.26
C THR A 76 14.85 5.74 5.17
#